data_AF-A0A1C4UD53-F1
#
_entry.id   AF-A0A1C4UD53-F1
#
_cell.length_a   1.000
_cell.length_b   1.000
_cell.length_c   1.000
_cell.angle_alpha   90.00
_cell.angle_beta   90.00
_cell.angle_gamma   90.00
#
_symmetry.space_group_name_H-M   'P 1'
#
loop_
_entity.id
_entity.type
_entity.pdbx_description
1 polymer ?
#
loop_
_entity_poly.entity_id
_entity_poly.type
_entity_poly.pdbx_seq_one_letter_code
_entity_poly.pdbx_strand_id
1 'polypeptide(L)'
;MSDDHQATAIPGWHDVPVLDEPPGDGYYELTENGWGAIIGWFSGAGRMVRCPDRLPHRYTEVCIDRCGTRERTVVRSAEDQQMIDDSINEYLGDAGIPARPAGFRWFLRLPAGYTGPEIESRVSRGVGRLPVDHVHPAQFAPRIREVLRDVYAGR
;
A
#
# COMPACT_ATOMS: atom_id res chain seq x y z
N MET A 1 41.50 0.48 14.98
CA MET A 1 40.95 -0.35 13.89
C MET A 1 39.45 -0.23 14.02
N SER A 2 38.84 0.45 13.07
CA SER A 2 37.48 0.97 13.16
C SER A 2 36.45 -0.16 13.16
N ASP A 3 35.54 -0.12 14.13
CA ASP A 3 34.29 -0.86 14.08
C ASP A 3 33.45 -0.31 12.93
N ASP A 4 33.42 -1.08 11.84
CA ASP A 4 32.53 -0.86 10.71
C ASP A 4 31.11 -1.18 11.18
N HIS A 5 30.41 -0.16 11.68
CA HIS A 5 28.96 -0.23 11.87
C HIS A 5 28.34 -0.44 10.50
N GLN A 6 28.13 -1.71 10.14
CA GLN A 6 27.29 -2.11 9.03
C GLN A 6 25.88 -1.55 9.31
N ALA A 7 25.63 -0.34 8.81
CA ALA A 7 24.30 0.20 8.72
C ALA A 7 23.53 -0.80 7.85
N THR A 8 22.68 -1.61 8.47
CA THR A 8 21.70 -2.43 7.76
C THR A 8 20.89 -1.45 6.92
N ALA A 9 21.20 -1.37 5.62
CA ALA A 9 20.45 -0.57 4.67
C ALA A 9 18.99 -0.97 4.84
N ILE A 10 18.13 0.00 5.16
CA ILE A 10 16.70 -0.26 5.27
C ILE A 10 16.26 -0.65 3.86
N PRO A 11 15.81 -1.90 3.62
CA PRO A 11 15.47 -2.34 2.29
C PRO A 11 14.35 -1.45 1.74
N GLY A 12 14.60 -0.85 0.57
CA GLY A 12 13.71 0.04 -0.12
C GLY A 12 12.77 -0.71 -1.06
N TRP A 13 11.93 0.04 -1.78
CA TRP A 13 10.96 -0.53 -2.71
C TRP A 13 11.60 -1.37 -3.82
N HIS A 14 12.81 -1.01 -4.24
CA HIS A 14 13.55 -1.71 -5.28
C HIS A 14 14.11 -3.07 -4.81
N ASP A 15 14.28 -3.25 -3.50
CA ASP A 15 14.78 -4.50 -2.89
C ASP A 15 13.67 -5.55 -2.74
N VAL A 16 12.40 -5.16 -2.97
CA VAL A 16 11.27 -6.10 -2.93
C VAL A 16 11.37 -7.06 -4.13
N PRO A 17 11.38 -8.39 -3.89
CA PRO A 17 11.49 -9.39 -4.94
C PRO A 17 10.37 -9.30 -5.97
N VAL A 18 10.74 -9.42 -7.25
CA VAL A 18 9.79 -9.52 -8.35
C VAL A 18 9.48 -11.00 -8.60
N LEU A 19 8.20 -11.36 -8.58
CA LEU A 19 7.70 -12.66 -9.01
C LEU A 19 6.97 -12.52 -10.35
N ASP A 20 7.10 -13.51 -11.22
CA ASP A 20 6.39 -13.50 -12.51
C ASP A 20 4.89 -13.72 -12.37
N GLU A 21 4.47 -14.46 -11.33
CA GLU A 21 3.09 -14.80 -11.02
C GLU A 21 2.73 -14.36 -9.60
N PRO A 22 1.45 -14.00 -9.35
CA PRO A 22 0.96 -13.68 -8.01
C PRO A 22 1.31 -14.78 -7.01
N PRO A 23 1.79 -14.43 -5.81
CA PRO A 23 2.03 -15.42 -4.77
C PRO A 23 0.72 -16.08 -4.34
N GLY A 24 0.82 -17.34 -3.91
CA GLY A 24 -0.30 -18.11 -3.38
C GLY A 24 -0.64 -17.79 -1.93
N ASP A 25 -1.17 -18.79 -1.22
CA ASP A 25 -1.68 -18.67 0.14
C ASP A 25 -0.70 -17.99 1.12
N GLY A 26 -1.26 -17.16 2.01
CA GLY A 26 -0.50 -16.40 3.01
C GLY A 26 -0.01 -15.03 2.52
N TYR A 27 -0.28 -14.68 1.27
CA TYR A 27 -0.09 -13.33 0.74
C TYR A 27 -1.43 -12.62 0.54
N TYR A 28 -1.41 -11.32 0.75
CA TYR A 28 -2.52 -10.42 0.48
C TYR A 28 -2.11 -9.40 -0.57
N GLU A 29 -2.92 -9.27 -1.61
CA GLU A 29 -2.76 -8.18 -2.57
C GLU A 29 -3.13 -6.86 -1.91
N LEU A 30 -2.16 -5.95 -1.86
CA LEU A 30 -2.37 -4.61 -1.33
C LEU A 30 -3.23 -3.81 -2.30
N THR A 31 -4.23 -3.14 -1.77
CA THR A 31 -5.08 -2.22 -2.53
C THR A 31 -4.22 -1.16 -3.23
N GLU A 32 -4.51 -0.89 -4.50
CA GLU A 32 -3.82 0.12 -5.31
C GLU A 32 -4.24 1.54 -4.92
N ASN A 33 -3.78 1.98 -3.76
CA ASN A 33 -3.94 3.35 -3.26
C ASN A 33 -2.85 3.66 -2.22
N GLY A 34 -2.81 4.91 -1.74
CA GLY A 34 -1.85 5.34 -0.72
C GLY A 34 -1.95 4.52 0.58
N TRP A 35 -3.14 4.03 0.93
CA TRP A 35 -3.39 3.24 2.14
C TRP A 35 -2.77 1.83 2.07
N GLY A 36 -2.96 1.12 0.96
CA GLY A 36 -2.31 -0.18 0.75
C GLY A 36 -0.80 -0.03 0.69
N ALA A 37 -0.30 1.03 0.03
CA ALA A 37 1.11 1.30 -0.09
C ALA A 37 1.78 1.61 1.27
N ILE A 38 1.17 2.46 2.11
CA ILE A 38 1.71 2.79 3.45
C ILE A 38 1.69 1.57 4.39
N ILE A 39 0.66 0.72 4.31
CA ILE A 39 0.59 -0.54 5.07
C ILE A 39 1.69 -1.49 4.64
N GLY A 40 1.88 -1.68 3.33
CA GLY A 40 2.95 -2.50 2.78
C GLY A 40 4.33 -2.05 3.28
N TRP A 41 4.64 -0.76 3.09
CA TRP A 41 5.91 -0.17 3.49
C TRP A 41 6.23 -0.38 4.98
N PHE A 42 5.29 -0.03 5.87
CA PHE A 42 5.50 -0.16 7.32
C PHE A 42 5.45 -1.61 7.81
N SER A 43 4.88 -2.53 7.03
CA SER A 43 5.01 -3.96 7.30
C SER A 43 6.41 -4.49 6.97
N GLY A 44 7.20 -3.74 6.19
CA GLY A 44 8.59 -3.98 5.87
C GLY A 44 8.79 -4.71 4.54
N ALA A 45 9.71 -4.21 3.72
CA ALA A 45 10.03 -4.74 2.39
C ALA A 45 10.36 -6.25 2.37
N GLY A 46 10.99 -6.79 3.43
CA GLY A 46 11.28 -8.23 3.55
C GLY A 46 10.05 -9.15 3.72
N ARG A 47 8.85 -8.57 3.84
CA ARG A 47 7.57 -9.31 3.82
C ARG A 47 6.79 -9.09 2.53
N MET A 48 7.30 -8.28 1.62
CA MET A 48 6.62 -7.95 0.38
C MET A 48 7.18 -8.76 -0.77
N VAL A 49 6.34 -8.97 -1.77
CA VAL A 49 6.74 -9.35 -3.13
C VAL A 49 5.94 -8.49 -4.10
N ARG A 50 6.44 -8.34 -5.32
CA ARG A 50 5.74 -7.58 -6.37
C ARG A 50 5.66 -8.40 -7.65
N CYS A 51 4.58 -8.23 -8.40
CA CYS A 51 4.40 -8.89 -9.70
C CYS A 51 4.17 -7.82 -10.76
N PRO A 52 4.72 -7.99 -11.98
CA PRO A 52 4.40 -7.10 -13.09
C PRO A 52 2.89 -7.02 -13.27
N ASP A 53 2.38 -5.80 -13.36
CA ASP A 53 0.96 -5.61 -13.61
C ASP A 53 0.67 -5.82 -15.10
N ARG A 54 -0.11 -6.86 -15.39
CA ARG A 54 -0.51 -7.24 -16.76
C ARG A 54 -2.02 -7.17 -16.95
N LEU A 55 -2.76 -6.73 -15.93
CA LEU A 55 -4.22 -6.70 -15.96
C LEU A 55 -4.70 -5.33 -16.46
N PRO A 56 -5.75 -5.30 -17.30
CA PRO A 56 -6.38 -4.03 -17.64
C PRO A 56 -7.17 -3.51 -16.43
N HIS A 57 -6.71 -2.41 -15.85
CA HIS A 57 -7.42 -1.71 -14.79
C HIS A 57 -8.73 -1.12 -15.31
N ARG A 58 -9.80 -1.25 -14.53
CA ARG A 58 -11.13 -0.78 -14.89
C ARG A 58 -11.72 0.08 -13.77
N TYR A 59 -12.51 1.07 -14.15
CA TYR A 59 -13.32 1.85 -13.23
C TYR A 59 -14.73 2.00 -13.79
N THR A 60 -15.70 2.21 -12.90
CA THR A 60 -17.09 2.47 -13.28
C THR A 60 -17.33 3.96 -13.25
N GLU A 61 -17.61 4.54 -14.40
CA GLU A 61 -18.11 5.91 -14.50
C GLU A 61 -19.61 5.92 -14.28
N VAL A 62 -20.05 6.73 -13.33
CA VAL A 62 -21.46 6.96 -13.05
C VAL A 62 -21.79 8.39 -13.45
N CYS A 63 -22.52 8.54 -14.55
CA CYS A 63 -23.04 9.82 -15.02
C CYS A 63 -24.47 10.02 -14.51
N ILE A 64 -24.67 11.01 -13.66
CA ILE A 64 -25.99 11.41 -13.17
C ILE A 64 -26.38 12.69 -13.89
N ASP A 65 -27.42 12.63 -14.70
CA ASP A 65 -27.96 13.79 -15.41
C ASP A 65 -29.50 13.87 -15.27
N ARG A 66 -30.12 14.83 -15.97
CA ARG A 66 -31.58 15.04 -15.91
C ARG A 66 -32.39 13.86 -16.47
N CYS A 67 -31.77 12.95 -17.22
CA CYS A 67 -32.37 11.75 -17.79
C CYS A 67 -32.14 10.50 -16.91
N GLY A 68 -31.44 10.63 -15.78
CA GLY A 68 -31.21 9.56 -14.82
C GLY A 68 -29.73 9.22 -14.62
N THR A 69 -29.49 8.06 -14.01
CA THR A 69 -28.15 7.53 -13.76
C THR A 69 -27.74 6.59 -14.88
N ARG A 70 -26.57 6.82 -15.48
CA ARG A 70 -25.94 5.94 -16.48
C ARG A 70 -24.61 5.46 -15.94
N GLU A 71 -24.39 4.16 -15.96
CA GLU A 71 -23.13 3.55 -15.52
C GLU A 71 -22.41 2.92 -16.71
N ARG A 72 -21.09 3.13 -16.81
CA ARG A 72 -20.25 2.44 -17.80
C ARG A 72 -18.93 2.00 -17.17
N THR A 73 -18.50 0.78 -17.47
CA THR A 73 -17.17 0.29 -17.08
C THR A 73 -16.16 0.64 -18.17
N VAL A 74 -15.13 1.41 -17.81
CA VAL A 74 -14.10 1.92 -18.71
C VAL A 74 -12.76 1.32 -18.31
N VAL A 75 -11.90 1.03 -19.28
CA VAL A 75 -10.50 0.64 -19.05
C VAL A 75 -9.70 1.91 -18.80
N ARG A 76 -8.89 1.95 -17.74
CA ARG A 76 -8.00 3.08 -17.47
C ARG A 76 -7.02 3.27 -18.62
N SER A 77 -6.85 4.51 -19.05
CA SER A 77 -5.77 4.87 -19.95
C SER A 77 -4.41 4.80 -19.23
N ALA A 78 -3.32 4.81 -19.99
CA ALA A 78 -1.98 4.91 -19.41
C ALA A 78 -1.78 6.23 -18.64
N GLU A 79 -2.45 7.31 -19.08
CA GLU A 79 -2.43 8.61 -18.40
C GLU A 79 -3.19 8.55 -17.07
N ASP A 80 -4.37 7.93 -17.05
CA ASP A 80 -5.12 7.71 -15.80
C ASP A 80 -4.31 6.89 -14.80
N GLN A 81 -3.63 5.85 -15.29
CA GLN A 81 -2.79 5.01 -14.45
C GLN A 81 -1.59 5.79 -13.90
N GLN A 82 -0.95 6.62 -14.71
CA GLN A 82 0.16 7.48 -14.26
C GLN A 82 -0.32 8.48 -13.20
N MET A 83 -1.48 9.12 -13.38
CA MET A 83 -2.05 10.03 -12.37
C MET A 83 -2.31 9.34 -11.03
N ILE A 84 -2.79 8.09 -11.06
CA ILE A 84 -2.98 7.28 -9.85
C ILE A 84 -1.63 6.97 -9.20
N ASP A 85 -0.65 6.54 -9.97
CA ASP A 85 0.68 6.23 -9.46
C ASP A 85 1.36 7.46 -8.84
N ASP A 86 1.24 8.63 -9.47
CA ASP A 86 1.74 9.90 -8.96
C ASP A 86 1.02 10.29 -7.66
N SER A 87 -0.31 10.19 -7.62
CA SER A 87 -1.11 10.47 -6.43
C SER A 87 -0.75 9.55 -5.25
N ILE A 88 -0.46 8.28 -5.53
CA ILE A 88 0.00 7.32 -4.51
C ILE A 88 1.39 7.73 -4.00
N ASN A 89 2.30 8.12 -4.89
CA ASN A 89 3.65 8.55 -4.53
C ASN A 89 3.66 9.87 -3.75
N GLU A 90 2.78 10.82 -4.07
CA GLU A 90 2.58 12.05 -3.29
C GLU A 90 2.13 11.72 -1.86
N TYR A 91 1.11 10.85 -1.73
CA TYR A 91 0.63 10.39 -0.43
C TYR A 91 1.72 9.70 0.41
N LEU A 92 2.58 8.90 -0.24
CA LEU A 92 3.74 8.29 0.42
C LEU A 92 4.78 9.34 0.84
N GLY A 93 5.06 10.32 -0.03
CA GLY A 93 5.95 11.44 0.24
C GLY A 93 5.51 12.24 1.47
N ASP A 94 4.21 12.51 1.59
CA ASP A 94 3.59 13.15 2.76
C ASP A 94 3.79 12.37 4.06
N ALA A 95 3.98 11.05 3.99
CA ALA A 95 4.30 10.19 5.12
C ALA A 95 5.83 10.01 5.36
N GLY A 96 6.67 10.68 4.56
CA GLY A 96 8.12 10.54 4.57
C GLY A 96 8.62 9.20 3.98
N ILE A 97 7.83 8.58 3.10
CA ILE A 97 8.14 7.30 2.45
C ILE A 97 8.62 7.58 1.02
N PRO A 98 9.70 6.93 0.54
CA PRO A 98 10.15 7.10 -0.84
C PRO A 98 9.09 6.67 -1.85
N ALA A 99 9.15 7.23 -3.06
CA ALA A 99 8.28 6.83 -4.16
C ALA A 99 8.45 5.35 -4.50
N ARG A 100 7.33 4.67 -4.76
CA ARG A 100 7.32 3.27 -5.21
C ARG A 100 7.48 3.20 -6.73
N PRO A 101 8.10 2.13 -7.26
CA PRO A 101 8.08 1.86 -8.70
C PRO A 101 6.67 1.51 -9.17
N ALA A 102 6.25 2.14 -10.27
CA ALA A 102 4.98 1.90 -10.96
C ALA A 102 4.98 0.58 -11.75
N GLY A 103 3.80 0.16 -12.22
CA GLY A 103 3.64 -1.03 -13.08
C GLY A 103 3.72 -2.37 -12.34
N PHE A 104 3.53 -2.37 -11.02
CA PHE A 104 3.55 -3.57 -10.20
C PHE A 104 2.30 -3.68 -9.32
N ARG A 105 1.80 -4.90 -9.21
CA ARG A 105 0.90 -5.34 -8.14
C ARG A 105 1.74 -5.74 -6.94
N TRP A 106 1.36 -5.26 -5.77
CA TRP A 106 2.13 -5.44 -4.53
C TRP A 106 1.42 -6.42 -3.61
N PHE A 107 2.17 -7.35 -3.05
CA PHE A 107 1.65 -8.39 -2.18
C PHE A 107 2.40 -8.39 -0.86
N LEU A 108 1.65 -8.51 0.23
CA LEU A 108 2.18 -8.55 1.58
C LEU A 108 2.00 -9.95 2.17
N ARG A 109 3.09 -10.55 2.64
CA ARG A 109 3.05 -11.78 3.42
C ARG A 109 2.46 -11.50 4.80
N LEU A 110 1.32 -12.13 5.07
CA LEU A 110 0.58 -11.96 6.30
C LEU A 110 1.23 -12.72 7.46
N PRO A 111 1.11 -12.23 8.71
CA PRO A 111 1.39 -13.03 9.89
C PRO A 111 0.36 -14.17 10.01
N ALA A 112 0.77 -15.28 10.63
CA ALA A 112 -0.12 -16.43 10.83
C ALA A 112 -1.37 -16.02 11.64
N GLY A 113 -2.54 -16.45 11.18
CA GLY A 113 -3.83 -16.15 11.82
C GLY A 113 -4.38 -14.75 11.52
N TYR A 114 -3.77 -14.01 10.60
CA TYR A 114 -4.30 -12.73 10.11
C TYR A 114 -4.71 -12.82 8.65
N THR A 115 -5.76 -12.09 8.32
CA THR A 115 -6.18 -11.77 6.96
C THR A 115 -5.84 -10.31 6.61
N GLY A 116 -5.74 -10.00 5.31
CA GLY A 116 -5.56 -8.62 4.85
C GLY A 116 -6.59 -7.64 5.43
N PRO A 117 -7.92 -7.93 5.31
CA PRO A 117 -8.96 -7.09 5.89
C PRO A 117 -8.85 -6.89 7.41
N GLU A 118 -8.37 -7.89 8.17
CA GLU A 118 -8.14 -7.73 9.61
C GLU A 118 -6.98 -6.78 9.92
N ILE A 119 -5.90 -6.83 9.13
CA ILE A 119 -4.80 -5.86 9.26
C ILE A 119 -5.31 -4.46 8.92
N GLU A 120 -5.99 -4.29 7.79
CA GLU A 120 -6.55 -3.00 7.38
C GLU A 120 -7.51 -2.45 8.44
N SER A 121 -8.41 -3.29 8.97
CA SER A 121 -9.35 -2.91 10.03
C SER A 121 -8.64 -2.46 11.32
N ARG A 122 -7.57 -3.17 11.73
CA ARG A 122 -6.76 -2.77 12.89
C ARG A 122 -6.06 -1.44 12.68
N VAL A 123 -5.51 -1.21 11.49
CA VAL A 123 -4.87 0.06 11.14
C VAL A 123 -5.90 1.18 11.12
N SER A 124 -7.05 1.00 10.46
CA SER A 124 -8.16 1.96 10.44
C SER A 124 -8.66 2.29 11.84
N ARG A 125 -8.83 1.30 12.72
CA ARG A 125 -9.20 1.52 14.12
C ARG A 125 -8.11 2.25 14.90
N GLY A 126 -6.85 1.99 14.58
CA GLY A 126 -5.70 2.67 15.20
C GLY A 126 -5.64 4.15 14.86
N VAL A 127 -5.87 4.48 13.59
CA VAL A 127 -5.90 5.86 13.07
C VAL A 127 -7.17 6.59 13.50
N GLY A 128 -8.33 5.92 13.50
CA GLY A 128 -9.61 6.52 13.94
C GLY A 128 -9.68 6.89 15.43
N ARG A 129 -8.64 6.59 16.22
CA ARG A 129 -8.48 7.06 17.61
C ARG A 129 -7.68 8.36 17.73
N LEU A 130 -7.08 8.83 16.64
CA LEU A 130 -6.37 10.10 16.61
C LEU A 130 -7.37 11.27 16.61
N PRO A 131 -6.92 12.48 16.97
CA PRO A 131 -7.72 13.70 16.81
C PRO A 131 -8.28 13.84 15.39
N VAL A 132 -9.47 14.42 15.26
CA VAL A 132 -10.19 14.53 13.96
C VAL A 132 -9.43 15.40 12.94
N ASP A 133 -8.57 16.30 13.40
CA ASP A 133 -7.68 17.12 12.60
C ASP A 133 -6.41 16.39 12.12
N HIS A 134 -6.19 15.13 12.53
CA HIS A 134 -5.13 14.27 12.00
C HIS A 134 -5.56 13.61 10.68
N VAL A 135 -5.67 14.43 9.63
CA VAL A 135 -6.08 14.00 8.28
C VAL A 135 -4.91 13.83 7.31
N HIS A 136 -3.73 14.35 7.65
CA HIS A 136 -2.55 14.30 6.79
C HIS A 136 -1.71 13.03 7.04
N PRO A 137 -1.16 12.37 5.99
CA PRO A 137 -0.35 11.16 6.13
C PRO A 137 0.75 11.24 7.19
N ALA A 138 1.52 12.34 7.22
CA ALA A 138 2.51 12.63 8.25
C ALA A 138 2.00 12.46 9.70
N GLN A 139 0.74 12.82 9.98
CA GLN A 139 0.17 12.87 11.33
C GLN A 139 -0.24 11.50 11.86
N PHE A 140 -0.64 10.59 10.97
CA PHE A 140 -1.09 9.24 11.35
C PHE A 140 -0.10 8.13 10.99
N ALA A 141 0.88 8.38 10.12
CA ALA A 141 1.92 7.41 9.77
C ALA A 141 2.64 6.79 10.98
N PRO A 142 3.02 7.55 12.04
CA PRO A 142 3.58 6.95 13.25
C PRO A 142 2.65 5.93 13.89
N ARG A 143 1.34 6.22 13.91
CA ARG A 143 0.33 5.34 14.48
C ARG A 143 0.14 4.06 13.68
N ILE A 144 0.16 4.15 12.34
CA ILE A 144 0.12 2.98 11.46
C ILE A 144 1.33 2.07 11.74
N ARG A 145 2.53 2.67 11.83
CA ARG A 145 3.78 1.94 12.12
C ARG A 145 3.70 1.19 13.46
N GLU A 146 3.18 1.82 14.51
CA GLU A 146 2.99 1.17 15.81
C GLU A 146 2.06 -0.03 15.72
N VAL A 147 0.88 0.15 15.11
CA VAL A 147 -0.12 -0.93 14.99
C VAL A 147 0.44 -2.12 14.23
N LEU A 148 1.13 -1.88 13.11
CA LEU A 148 1.75 -2.96 12.33
C LEU A 148 2.87 -3.64 13.10
N ARG A 149 3.71 -2.88 13.81
CA ARG A 149 4.74 -3.46 14.69
C ARG A 149 4.10 -4.40 15.71
N ASP A 150 3.01 -4.00 16.36
CA ASP A 150 2.33 -4.84 17.35
C ASP A 150 1.72 -6.10 16.73
N VAL A 151 1.14 -5.99 15.53
CA VAL A 151 0.62 -7.15 14.76
C VAL A 151 1.71 -8.16 14.45
N TYR A 152 2.91 -7.70 14.06
CA TYR A 152 4.03 -8.58 13.72
C TYR A 152 4.91 -8.98 14.91
N ALA A 153 4.83 -8.28 16.04
CA ALA A 153 5.57 -8.56 17.27
C ALA A 153 4.81 -9.46 18.25
N GLY A 154 3.48 -9.59 18.12
CA GLY A 154 2.62 -10.44 18.95
C GLY A 154 2.80 -11.94 18.73
N ARG A 155 4.03 -12.41 18.57
CA ARG A 155 4.46 -13.80 18.69
C ARG A 155 5.05 -14.06 20.06
#